data_AF-A0A835IBQ5-F1
#
_entry.id   AF-A0A835IBQ5-F1
#
_cell.length_a   1.000
_cell.length_b   1.000
_cell.length_c   1.000
_cell.angle_alpha   90.00
_cell.angle_beta   90.00
_cell.angle_gamma   90.00
#
_symmetry.space_group_name_H-M   'P 1'
#
loop_
_entity.id
_entity.type
_entity.pdbx_description
1 polymer ?
#
loop_
_entity_poly.entity_id
_entity_poly.type
_entity_poly.pdbx_seq_one_letter_code
_entity_poly.pdbx_strand_id
1 'polypeptide(L)'
;MANTSVPKYPYPANLNVANFVSLKLSSTNYLLWETQVLSLIESQDLLGFVTGDTIPPYTEITDANNTNIIPNPDLAAWTRTDRLVKAWITATIFEEALGVVVGLKTSHDVWSALQNAFSQGSQARELELLLKLQEKKKDSTPLSDYIKDFKAICDQLNAIGKPLSDDKKVFWLLNTLGPRYVFGYEFTQTHY
;
A
#
# COMPACT_ATOMS: atom_id res chain seq x y z
N MET A 1 -0.92 -44.70 5.74
CA MET A 1 -0.69 -43.35 6.27
C MET A 1 -0.09 -42.54 5.13
N ALA A 2 -0.81 -41.56 4.58
CA ALA A 2 -0.29 -40.73 3.50
C ALA A 2 0.73 -39.76 4.11
N ASN A 3 1.99 -39.88 3.68
CA ASN A 3 3.05 -38.96 4.05
C ASN A 3 2.82 -37.68 3.24
N THR A 4 1.92 -36.81 3.70
CA THR A 4 1.70 -35.50 3.08
C THR A 4 2.88 -34.61 3.42
N SER A 5 3.94 -34.71 2.62
CA SER A 5 5.02 -33.72 2.60
C SER A 5 4.37 -32.36 2.36
N VAL A 6 4.43 -31.48 3.35
CA VAL A 6 3.99 -30.10 3.20
C VAL A 6 4.75 -29.51 2.00
N PRO A 7 4.05 -28.98 0.98
CA PRO A 7 4.72 -28.43 -0.18
C PRO A 7 5.62 -27.27 0.25
N LYS A 8 6.86 -27.25 -0.24
CA LYS A 8 7.88 -26.24 0.08
C LYS A 8 7.42 -24.80 -0.18
N TYR A 9 6.54 -24.62 -1.15
CA TYR A 9 5.93 -23.33 -1.49
C TYR A 9 4.40 -23.44 -1.37
N PRO A 10 3.73 -22.53 -0.63
CA PRO A 10 2.28 -22.55 -0.49
C PRO A 10 1.59 -22.25 -1.82
N TYR A 11 0.49 -22.95 -2.12
CA TYR A 11 -0.34 -22.65 -3.30
C TYR A 11 -1.83 -22.56 -2.91
N PRO A 12 -2.28 -21.41 -2.35
CA PRO A 12 -3.66 -21.19 -1.93
C PRO A 12 -4.58 -20.94 -3.14
N ALA A 13 -4.83 -21.98 -3.95
CA ALA A 13 -5.58 -21.91 -5.20
C ALA A 13 -7.03 -21.43 -5.06
N ASN A 14 -7.64 -21.63 -3.88
CA ASN A 14 -9.05 -21.33 -3.62
C ASN A 14 -9.26 -19.90 -3.10
N LEU A 15 -8.19 -19.14 -2.88
CA LEU A 15 -8.30 -17.80 -2.32
C LEU A 15 -8.70 -16.82 -3.43
N ASN A 16 -9.80 -16.10 -3.19
CA ASN A 16 -10.23 -15.00 -4.05
C ASN A 16 -9.66 -13.68 -3.52
N VAL A 17 -8.78 -13.05 -4.31
CA VAL A 17 -8.15 -11.76 -3.98
C VAL A 17 -9.18 -10.66 -3.67
N ALA A 18 -10.35 -10.68 -4.32
CA ALA A 18 -11.39 -9.68 -4.12
C ALA A 18 -12.01 -9.72 -2.69
N ASN A 19 -11.83 -10.81 -1.96
CA ASN A 19 -12.28 -10.90 -0.57
C ASN A 19 -11.37 -10.14 0.40
N PHE A 20 -10.13 -9.84 -0.01
CA PHE A 20 -9.10 -9.21 0.83
C PHE A 20 -8.76 -7.80 0.34
N VAL A 21 -8.76 -7.62 -0.98
CA VAL A 21 -8.40 -6.37 -1.63
C VAL A 21 -9.64 -5.81 -2.33
N SER A 22 -10.22 -4.78 -1.74
CA SER A 22 -11.38 -4.07 -2.28
C SER A 22 -10.99 -2.91 -3.20
N LEU A 23 -9.75 -2.44 -3.10
CA LEU A 23 -9.24 -1.32 -3.88
C LEU A 23 -8.54 -1.79 -5.14
N LYS A 24 -8.79 -1.08 -6.24
CA LYS A 24 -7.95 -1.16 -7.43
C LYS A 24 -6.93 -0.03 -7.43
N LEU A 25 -5.67 -0.36 -7.69
CA LEU A 25 -4.58 0.60 -7.72
C LEU A 25 -4.82 1.69 -8.78
N SER A 26 -4.66 2.93 -8.36
CA SER A 26 -4.71 4.16 -9.14
C SER A 26 -3.61 5.11 -8.67
N SER A 27 -3.47 6.27 -9.33
CA SER A 27 -2.43 7.25 -9.00
C SER A 27 -2.56 7.90 -7.62
N THR A 28 -3.70 7.77 -6.95
CA THR A 28 -3.99 8.48 -5.69
C THR A 28 -4.13 7.57 -4.48
N ASN A 29 -4.22 6.25 -4.65
CA ASN A 29 -4.56 5.32 -3.56
C ASN A 29 -3.49 4.26 -3.31
N TYR A 30 -2.26 4.46 -3.81
CA TYR A 30 -1.18 3.48 -3.70
C TYR A 30 -0.98 2.96 -2.27
N LEU A 31 -0.93 3.83 -1.27
CA LEU A 31 -0.66 3.43 0.11
C LEU A 31 -1.77 2.56 0.71
N LEU A 32 -3.03 2.88 0.41
CA LEU A 32 -4.17 2.07 0.84
C LEU A 32 -4.19 0.71 0.12
N TRP A 33 -3.93 0.72 -1.19
CA TRP A 33 -3.84 -0.48 -2.00
C TRP A 33 -2.69 -1.40 -1.53
N GLU A 34 -1.50 -0.84 -1.34
CA GLU A 34 -0.30 -1.52 -0.86
C GLU A 34 -0.59 -2.22 0.47
N THR A 35 -1.23 -1.51 1.41
CA THR A 35 -1.61 -2.06 2.72
C THR A 35 -2.51 -3.29 2.59
N GLN A 36 -3.54 -3.25 1.73
CA GLN A 36 -4.46 -4.38 1.55
C GLN A 36 -3.79 -5.57 0.86
N VAL A 37 -2.97 -5.31 -0.16
CA VAL A 37 -2.28 -6.38 -0.89
C VAL A 37 -1.24 -7.05 -0.01
N LEU A 38 -0.44 -6.28 0.74
CA LEU A 38 0.52 -6.85 1.70
C LEU A 38 -0.18 -7.68 2.77
N SER A 39 -1.29 -7.18 3.34
CA SER A 39 -2.07 -7.93 4.34
C SER A 39 -2.51 -9.31 3.83
N LEU A 40 -2.96 -9.40 2.57
CA LEU A 40 -3.28 -10.67 1.93
C LEU A 40 -2.05 -11.57 1.81
N ILE A 41 -0.96 -11.05 1.25
CA ILE A 41 0.24 -11.83 0.96
C ILE A 41 0.90 -12.34 2.25
N GLU A 42 0.95 -11.51 3.29
CA GLU A 42 1.43 -11.85 4.63
C GLU A 42 0.56 -12.93 5.29
N SER A 43 -0.77 -12.87 5.12
CA SER A 43 -1.68 -13.89 5.66
C SER A 43 -1.41 -15.31 5.12
N GLN A 44 -0.72 -15.40 3.98
CA GLN A 44 -0.38 -16.65 3.31
C GLN A 44 1.11 -17.02 3.42
N ASP A 45 1.89 -16.24 4.18
CA ASP A 45 3.35 -16.40 4.30
C ASP A 45 4.08 -16.31 2.94
N LEU A 46 3.58 -15.45 2.05
CA LEU A 46 4.10 -15.28 0.68
C LEU A 46 4.89 -13.98 0.48
N LEU A 47 5.16 -13.23 1.57
CA LEU A 47 5.81 -11.92 1.50
C LEU A 47 7.18 -11.98 0.79
N GLY A 48 7.92 -13.06 0.99
CA GLY A 48 9.23 -13.26 0.36
C GLY A 48 9.23 -13.28 -1.17
N PHE A 49 8.10 -13.60 -1.82
CA PHE A 49 7.96 -13.54 -3.29
C PHE A 49 7.84 -12.10 -3.80
N VAL A 50 7.46 -11.17 -2.92
CA VAL A 50 7.28 -9.75 -3.23
C VAL A 50 8.55 -8.98 -2.88
N THR A 51 9.17 -9.27 -1.75
CA THR A 51 10.42 -8.62 -1.31
C THR A 51 11.64 -9.12 -2.09
N GLY A 52 11.55 -10.33 -2.67
CA GLY A 52 12.67 -10.98 -3.37
C GLY A 52 13.49 -11.91 -2.47
N ASP A 53 13.12 -12.05 -1.18
CA ASP A 53 13.78 -12.95 -0.24
C ASP A 53 13.58 -14.44 -0.60
N THR A 54 12.46 -14.77 -1.26
CA THR A 54 12.19 -16.13 -1.75
C THR A 54 12.78 -16.32 -3.14
N ILE A 55 14.06 -16.66 -3.18
CA ILE A 55 14.84 -16.82 -4.41
C ILE A 55 14.36 -18.03 -5.23
N PRO A 56 14.26 -17.91 -6.57
CA PRO A 56 13.94 -19.05 -7.43
C PRO A 56 14.98 -20.17 -7.30
N PRO A 57 14.56 -21.44 -7.14
CA PRO A 57 15.46 -22.58 -7.16
C PRO A 57 16.25 -22.68 -8.48
N TYR A 58 17.40 -23.35 -8.44
CA TYR A 58 18.15 -23.69 -9.66
C TYR A 58 17.29 -24.51 -10.63
N THR A 59 17.49 -24.30 -11.93
CA THR A 59 16.76 -24.97 -13.01
C THR A 59 16.98 -26.47 -13.03
N GLU A 60 18.19 -26.88 -12.68
CA GLU A 60 18.64 -28.27 -12.71
C GLU A 60 19.32 -28.61 -11.38
N ILE A 61 19.12 -29.84 -10.94
CA ILE A 61 19.74 -30.42 -9.75
C ILE A 61 20.32 -31.80 -10.11
N THR A 62 21.29 -32.27 -9.36
CA THR A 62 21.78 -33.64 -9.52
C THR A 62 20.79 -34.62 -8.90
N ASP A 63 20.61 -35.80 -9.52
CA ASP A 63 19.79 -36.87 -8.96
C ASP A 63 20.31 -37.33 -7.58
N ALA A 64 19.50 -38.11 -6.85
CA ALA A 64 19.85 -38.58 -5.50
C ALA A 64 21.15 -39.42 -5.46
N ASN A 65 21.61 -39.92 -6.61
CA ASN A 65 22.82 -40.72 -6.74
C ASN A 65 24.03 -39.87 -7.20
N ASN A 66 23.87 -38.56 -7.37
CA ASN A 66 24.85 -37.63 -7.93
C ASN A 66 25.38 -38.02 -9.32
N THR A 67 24.59 -38.73 -10.12
CA THR A 67 25.02 -39.29 -11.42
C THR A 67 24.49 -38.55 -12.62
N ASN A 68 23.29 -37.97 -12.55
CA ASN A 68 22.65 -37.30 -13.67
C ASN A 68 22.13 -35.92 -13.28
N ILE A 69 22.12 -34.99 -14.24
CA ILE A 69 21.49 -33.69 -14.10
C ILE A 69 20.01 -33.82 -14.48
N ILE A 70 19.11 -33.45 -13.57
CA ILE A 70 17.65 -33.54 -13.75
C ILE A 70 16.99 -32.17 -13.51
N PRO A 71 15.83 -31.89 -14.13
CA PRO A 71 15.06 -30.68 -13.85
C PRO A 71 14.62 -30.60 -12.39
N ASN A 72 14.72 -29.41 -11.79
CA ASN A 72 14.36 -29.21 -10.40
C ASN A 72 12.82 -29.15 -10.21
N PRO A 73 12.19 -30.11 -9.52
CA PRO A 73 10.75 -30.05 -9.26
C PRO A 73 10.35 -28.86 -8.38
N ASP A 74 11.25 -28.37 -7.52
CA ASP A 74 10.98 -27.20 -6.66
C ASP A 74 10.84 -25.91 -7.48
N LEU A 75 11.51 -25.80 -8.63
CA LEU A 75 11.39 -24.63 -9.49
C LEU A 75 9.96 -24.51 -10.04
N ALA A 76 9.33 -25.63 -10.41
CA ALA A 76 7.95 -25.63 -10.89
C ALA A 76 6.97 -25.21 -9.78
N ALA A 77 7.19 -25.66 -8.55
CA ALA A 77 6.39 -25.28 -7.38
C ALA A 77 6.56 -23.80 -7.00
N TRP A 78 7.81 -23.31 -6.98
CA TRP A 78 8.12 -21.89 -6.78
C TRP A 78 7.44 -21.04 -7.86
N THR A 79 7.61 -21.41 -9.12
CA THR A 79 7.04 -20.68 -10.27
C THR A 79 5.52 -20.61 -10.17
N ARG A 80 4.86 -21.72 -9.80
CA ARG A 80 3.41 -21.72 -9.63
C ARG A 80 2.94 -20.72 -8.58
N THR A 81 3.69 -20.60 -7.50
CA THR A 81 3.39 -19.69 -6.38
C THR A 81 3.66 -18.23 -6.75
N ASP A 82 4.82 -17.93 -7.35
CA ASP A 82 5.16 -16.61 -7.90
C ASP A 82 4.08 -16.12 -8.89
N ARG A 83 3.63 -17.01 -9.79
CA ARG A 83 2.59 -16.70 -10.77
C ARG A 83 1.24 -16.40 -10.12
N LEU A 84 0.91 -17.08 -9.02
CA LEU A 84 -0.31 -16.81 -8.26
C LEU A 84 -0.25 -15.43 -7.60
N VAL A 85 0.85 -15.11 -6.91
CA VAL A 85 1.06 -13.78 -6.29
C VAL A 85 0.99 -12.69 -7.35
N LYS A 86 1.67 -12.88 -8.49
CA LYS A 86 1.58 -11.96 -9.62
C LYS A 86 0.14 -11.80 -10.12
N ALA A 87 -0.63 -12.88 -10.21
CA ALA A 87 -2.01 -12.84 -10.66
C ALA A 87 -2.90 -12.04 -9.67
N TRP A 88 -2.70 -12.20 -8.36
CA TRP A 88 -3.39 -11.39 -7.35
C TRP A 88 -3.07 -9.91 -7.49
N ILE A 89 -1.79 -9.55 -7.58
CA ILE A 89 -1.38 -8.15 -7.77
C ILE A 89 -2.02 -7.59 -9.04
N THR A 90 -1.91 -8.31 -10.16
CA THR A 90 -2.46 -7.88 -11.46
C THR A 90 -3.99 -7.77 -11.46
N ALA A 91 -4.70 -8.58 -10.68
CA ALA A 91 -6.16 -8.49 -10.55
C ALA A 91 -6.61 -7.24 -9.77
N THR A 92 -5.71 -6.64 -8.98
CA THR A 92 -5.99 -5.51 -8.09
C THR A 92 -5.48 -4.18 -8.65
N ILE A 93 -5.09 -4.10 -9.92
CA ILE A 93 -4.67 -2.85 -10.56
C ILE A 93 -5.70 -2.39 -11.61
N PHE A 94 -5.85 -1.08 -11.78
CA PHE A 94 -6.64 -0.54 -12.90
C PHE A 94 -5.88 -0.59 -14.22
N GLU A 95 -6.62 -0.39 -15.32
CA GLU A 95 -6.07 -0.39 -16.67
C GLU A 95 -4.97 0.65 -16.86
N GLU A 96 -5.05 1.81 -16.21
CA GLU A 96 -3.99 2.83 -16.31
C GLU A 96 -2.66 2.36 -15.71
N ALA A 97 -2.70 1.46 -14.73
CA ALA A 97 -1.51 0.89 -14.09
C ALA A 97 -0.99 -0.38 -14.79
N LEU A 98 -1.79 -1.01 -15.68
CA LEU A 98 -1.37 -2.21 -16.40
C LEU A 98 -0.12 -1.97 -17.26
N GLY A 99 0.00 -0.78 -17.86
CA GLY A 99 1.15 -0.40 -18.69
C GLY A 99 2.50 -0.53 -17.98
N VAL A 100 2.54 -0.34 -16.66
CA VAL A 100 3.77 -0.44 -15.84
C VAL A 100 4.22 -1.88 -15.68
N VAL A 101 3.29 -2.84 -15.73
CA VAL A 101 3.55 -4.24 -15.39
C VAL A 101 3.67 -5.16 -16.61
N VAL A 102 3.42 -4.64 -17.82
CA VAL A 102 3.51 -5.40 -19.07
C VAL A 102 4.92 -5.94 -19.26
N GLY A 103 5.03 -7.23 -19.58
CA GLY A 103 6.31 -7.89 -19.88
C GLY A 103 7.14 -8.30 -18.65
N LEU A 104 6.77 -7.87 -17.45
CA LEU A 104 7.46 -8.26 -16.21
C LEU A 104 7.20 -9.73 -15.88
N LYS A 105 8.23 -10.44 -15.43
CA LYS A 105 8.19 -11.90 -15.31
C LYS A 105 7.83 -12.37 -13.91
N THR A 106 8.35 -11.78 -12.86
CA THR A 106 8.13 -12.25 -11.47
C THR A 106 7.14 -11.37 -10.73
N SER A 107 6.59 -11.86 -9.61
CA SER A 107 5.79 -11.01 -8.71
C SER A 107 6.62 -9.87 -8.12
N HIS A 108 7.90 -10.14 -7.82
CA HIS A 108 8.84 -9.14 -7.31
C HIS A 108 9.06 -7.98 -8.31
N ASP A 109 9.27 -8.29 -9.59
CA ASP A 109 9.45 -7.27 -10.63
C ASP A 109 8.20 -6.37 -10.72
N VAL A 110 7.03 -7.01 -10.74
CA VAL A 110 5.73 -6.33 -10.81
C VAL A 110 5.53 -5.40 -9.61
N TRP A 111 5.77 -5.92 -8.40
CA TRP A 111 5.66 -5.14 -7.19
C TRP A 111 6.60 -3.94 -7.18
N SER A 112 7.88 -4.16 -7.48
CA SER A 112 8.91 -3.13 -7.49
C SER A 112 8.60 -2.03 -8.52
N ALA A 113 8.11 -2.42 -9.71
CA ALA A 113 7.72 -1.46 -10.74
C ALA A 113 6.53 -0.59 -10.30
N LEU A 114 5.50 -1.19 -9.70
CA LEU A 114 4.35 -0.46 -9.17
C LEU A 114 4.75 0.46 -8.02
N GLN A 115 5.58 -0.02 -7.09
CA GLN A 115 6.11 0.79 -6.01
C GLN A 115 6.88 2.00 -6.54
N ASN A 116 7.79 1.80 -7.50
CA ASN A 116 8.55 2.90 -8.09
C ASN A 116 7.67 3.93 -8.83
N ALA A 117 6.63 3.46 -9.54
CA ALA A 117 5.76 4.34 -10.32
C ALA A 117 4.78 5.15 -9.45
N PHE A 118 4.26 4.57 -8.37
CA PHE A 118 3.12 5.14 -7.65
C PHE A 118 3.42 5.62 -6.22
N SER A 119 4.53 5.19 -5.61
CA SER A 119 4.92 5.63 -4.26
C SER A 119 5.27 7.12 -4.20
N GLN A 120 6.10 7.61 -5.14
CA GLN A 120 6.54 9.01 -5.18
C GLN A 120 5.39 9.97 -5.44
N GLY A 121 4.49 9.63 -6.37
CA GLY A 121 3.30 10.44 -6.65
C GLY A 121 2.39 10.57 -5.43
N SER A 122 2.22 9.48 -4.68
CA SER A 122 1.41 9.48 -3.46
C SER A 122 2.06 10.31 -2.33
N GLN A 123 3.38 10.21 -2.16
CA GLN A 123 4.13 11.00 -1.18
C GLN A 123 4.16 12.49 -1.54
N ALA A 124 4.37 12.84 -2.81
CA ALA A 124 4.34 14.22 -3.28
C ALA A 124 2.94 14.82 -3.09
N ARG A 125 1.88 14.04 -3.32
CA ARG A 125 0.51 14.47 -3.08
C ARG A 125 0.22 14.67 -1.59
N GLU A 126 0.72 13.81 -0.73
CA GLU A 126 0.67 13.99 0.73
C GLU A 126 1.31 15.33 1.13
N LEU A 127 2.53 15.60 0.65
CA LEU A 127 3.23 16.85 0.93
C LEU A 127 2.49 18.08 0.39
N GLU A 128 1.96 18.01 -0.83
CA GLU A 128 1.16 19.09 -1.43
C GLU A 128 -0.07 19.42 -0.56
N LEU A 129 -0.76 18.40 -0.06
CA LEU A 129 -1.93 18.59 0.81
C LEU A 129 -1.54 19.19 2.18
N LEU A 130 -0.40 18.78 2.74
CA LEU A 130 0.13 19.37 3.99
C LEU A 130 0.57 20.82 3.80
N LEU A 131 1.21 21.16 2.68
CA LEU A 131 1.56 22.54 2.35
C LEU A 131 0.32 23.41 2.15
N LYS A 132 -0.72 22.90 1.49
CA LYS A 132 -2.02 23.59 1.36
C LYS A 132 -2.68 23.88 2.71
N LEU A 133 -2.48 23.01 3.70
CA LEU A 133 -2.92 23.28 5.07
C LEU A 133 -2.08 24.41 5.72
N GLN A 134 -0.78 24.45 5.45
CA GLN A 134 0.17 25.44 5.99
C GLN A 134 0.02 26.84 5.44
N GLU A 135 -0.15 26.96 4.13
CA GLU A 135 -0.23 28.26 3.45
C GLU A 135 -1.58 28.94 3.71
N LYS A 136 -2.63 28.19 4.05
CA LYS A 136 -3.95 28.74 4.36
C LYS A 136 -4.00 29.36 5.75
N LYS A 137 -3.49 30.59 5.87
CA LYS A 137 -3.83 31.51 6.96
C LYS A 137 -5.18 32.17 6.70
N LYS A 138 -5.96 32.38 7.74
CA LYS A 138 -7.27 33.07 7.68
C LYS A 138 -7.06 34.56 7.42
N ASP A 139 -6.77 34.92 6.18
CA ASP A 139 -6.39 36.30 5.85
C ASP A 139 -7.55 37.12 5.24
N SER A 140 -8.65 36.48 4.78
CA SER A 140 -9.89 37.19 4.40
C SER A 140 -11.15 36.34 4.13
N THR A 141 -11.09 35.01 4.25
CA THR A 141 -12.25 34.14 3.96
C THR A 141 -13.20 33.97 5.16
N PRO A 142 -14.51 33.82 4.92
CA PRO A 142 -15.47 33.46 5.96
C PRO A 142 -15.06 32.15 6.65
N LEU A 143 -15.23 32.08 7.98
CA LEU A 143 -14.86 30.90 8.76
C LEU A 143 -15.54 29.62 8.26
N SER A 144 -16.77 29.73 7.75
CA SER A 144 -17.52 28.59 7.19
C SER A 144 -16.85 27.99 5.96
N ASP A 145 -16.34 28.83 5.06
CA ASP A 145 -15.72 28.38 3.82
C ASP A 145 -14.31 27.86 4.08
N TYR A 146 -13.61 28.47 5.05
CA TYR A 146 -12.35 27.94 5.56
C TYR A 146 -12.50 26.52 6.13
N ILE A 147 -13.49 26.29 7.00
CA ILE A 147 -13.75 24.96 7.61
C ILE A 147 -14.14 23.93 6.54
N LYS A 148 -14.96 24.31 5.56
CA LYS A 148 -15.33 23.41 4.44
C LYS A 148 -14.10 22.99 3.64
N ASP A 149 -13.23 23.93 3.29
CA ASP A 149 -12.03 23.63 2.53
C ASP A 149 -11.01 22.82 3.34
N PHE A 150 -10.85 23.13 4.64
CA PHE A 150 -10.01 22.36 5.55
C PHE A 150 -10.51 20.91 5.65
N LYS A 151 -11.83 20.72 5.79
CA LYS A 151 -12.46 19.40 5.78
C LYS A 151 -12.19 18.69 4.45
N ALA A 152 -12.33 19.38 3.31
CA ALA A 152 -12.05 18.79 2.00
C ALA A 152 -10.60 18.32 1.85
N ILE A 153 -9.63 19.05 2.42
CA ILE A 153 -8.22 18.62 2.43
C ILE A 153 -8.02 17.42 3.38
N CYS A 154 -8.66 17.42 4.55
CA CYS A 154 -8.65 16.26 5.46
C CYS A 154 -9.26 15.02 4.82
N ASP A 155 -10.35 15.19 4.07
CA ASP A 155 -11.01 14.10 3.34
C ASP A 155 -10.12 13.58 2.20
N GLN A 156 -9.38 14.47 1.52
CA GLN A 156 -8.37 14.07 0.52
C GLN A 156 -7.19 13.32 1.16
N LEU A 157 -6.69 13.77 2.31
CA LEU A 157 -5.65 13.09 3.07
C LEU A 157 -6.12 11.70 3.54
N ASN A 158 -7.38 11.60 3.97
CA ASN A 158 -7.99 10.31 4.30
C ASN A 158 -8.09 9.40 3.06
N ALA A 159 -8.46 9.95 1.90
CA ALA A 159 -8.60 9.21 0.65
C ALA A 159 -7.27 8.62 0.13
N ILE A 160 -6.13 9.25 0.43
CA ILE A 160 -4.80 8.72 0.10
C ILE A 160 -4.24 7.79 1.21
N GLY A 161 -5.02 7.50 2.25
CA GLY A 161 -4.61 6.64 3.37
C GLY A 161 -3.75 7.31 4.42
N LYS A 162 -3.75 8.65 4.48
CA LYS A 162 -3.00 9.46 5.44
C LYS A 162 -3.94 10.33 6.27
N PRO A 163 -4.89 9.75 7.03
CA PRO A 163 -5.81 10.55 7.83
C PRO A 163 -5.06 11.38 8.87
N LEU A 164 -5.44 12.65 9.00
CA LEU A 164 -5.05 13.47 10.15
C LEU A 164 -5.77 12.96 11.40
N SER A 165 -5.03 12.79 12.50
CA SER A 165 -5.64 12.55 13.82
C SER A 165 -6.43 13.79 14.27
N ASP A 166 -7.45 13.60 15.09
CA ASP A 166 -8.30 14.70 15.54
C ASP A 166 -7.51 15.76 16.32
N ASP A 167 -6.54 15.34 17.14
CA ASP A 167 -5.62 16.25 17.84
C ASP A 167 -4.82 17.12 16.85
N LYS A 168 -4.33 16.51 15.76
CA LYS A 168 -3.63 17.24 14.70
C LYS A 168 -4.57 18.18 13.97
N LYS A 169 -5.82 17.78 13.70
CA LYS A 169 -6.81 18.66 13.07
C LYS A 169 -7.07 19.90 13.94
N VAL A 170 -7.28 19.71 15.24
CA VAL A 170 -7.50 20.80 16.20
C VAL A 170 -6.27 21.69 16.29
N PHE A 171 -5.08 21.11 16.43
CA PHE A 171 -3.81 21.86 16.44
C PHE A 171 -3.67 22.72 15.18
N TRP A 172 -3.88 22.12 14.00
CA TRP A 172 -3.79 22.81 12.72
C TRP A 172 -4.81 23.94 12.60
N LEU A 173 -6.06 23.73 13.02
CA LEU A 173 -7.11 24.74 13.02
C LEU A 173 -6.77 25.92 13.95
N LEU A 174 -6.30 25.64 15.16
CA LEU A 174 -5.92 26.67 16.13
C LEU A 174 -4.73 27.51 15.64
N ASN A 175 -3.74 26.87 15.02
CA ASN A 175 -2.54 27.53 14.53
C ASN A 175 -2.81 28.43 13.31
N THR A 176 -3.85 28.11 12.52
CA THR A 176 -4.24 28.87 11.31
C THR A 176 -5.29 29.95 11.56
N LEU A 177 -6.08 29.84 12.63
CA LEU A 177 -7.05 30.86 13.07
C LEU A 177 -6.37 32.09 13.73
N GLY A 178 -5.08 31.99 14.04
CA GLY A 178 -4.29 33.06 14.64
C GLY A 178 -4.61 33.32 16.12
N PRO A 179 -3.84 34.21 16.80
CA PRO A 179 -3.93 34.42 18.24
C PRO A 179 -5.33 34.85 18.73
N ARG A 180 -6.15 35.44 17.86
CA ARG A 180 -7.51 35.92 18.18
C ARG A 180 -8.46 34.83 18.67
N TYR A 181 -8.20 33.55 18.38
CA TYR A 181 -9.00 32.41 18.87
C TYR A 181 -8.27 31.57 19.93
N VAL A 182 -6.94 31.65 19.97
CA VAL A 182 -6.09 31.00 20.99
C VAL A 182 -6.34 31.65 22.37
N PHE A 183 -6.54 32.96 22.45
CA PHE A 183 -6.86 33.59 23.74
C PHE A 183 -8.26 33.26 24.27
N GLY A 184 -9.17 32.70 23.48
CA GLY A 184 -10.53 32.38 23.93
C GLY A 184 -10.61 31.20 24.92
N TYR A 185 -9.64 30.28 24.88
CA TYR A 185 -9.63 29.11 25.78
C TYR A 185 -8.98 29.41 27.14
N GLU A 186 -8.02 30.34 27.21
CA GLU A 186 -7.35 30.72 28.47
C GLU A 186 -8.24 31.53 29.42
N PHE A 187 -9.23 32.26 28.91
CA PHE A 187 -10.16 33.04 29.75
C PHE A 187 -11.30 32.22 30.36
N THR A 188 -11.47 30.94 29.99
CA THR A 188 -12.51 30.09 30.60
C THR A 188 -12.03 29.26 31.79
N GLN A 189 -10.73 29.32 32.13
CA GLN A 189 -10.16 28.63 33.30
C GLN A 189 -9.86 29.53 34.51
N THR A 190 -10.22 30.82 34.48
CA THR A 190 -9.93 31.75 35.58
C THR A 190 -11.11 32.20 36.44
N HIS A 191 -12.32 31.64 36.28
CA HIS A 191 -13.39 31.83 37.25
C HIS A 191 -14.34 30.62 37.32
N TYR A 192 -14.06 29.69 38.24
CA TYR A 192 -14.88 29.42 39.44
C TYR A 192 -14.19 28.36 40.31
#